data_AF-A0A9P7STY6-F1
#
_entry.id   AF-A0A9P7STY6-F1
#
_cell.length_a   1.000
_cell.length_b   1.000
_cell.length_c   1.000
_cell.angle_alpha   90.00
_cell.angle_beta   90.00
_cell.angle_gamma   90.00
#
_symmetry.space_group_name_H-M   'P 1'
#
loop_
_entity.id
_entity.type
_entity.pdbx_description
1 polymer ?
#
loop_
_entity_poly.entity_id
_entity_poly.type
_entity_poly.pdbx_seq_one_letter_code
_entity_poly.pdbx_strand_id
1 'polypeptide(L)'
;MPHPDFQKVQASRPRPSNPPFTFTQTTNTNWTFGSGANTTSSSSSSQEPPNHISIDPYDPLRPASLNYKLLISAITPRPIALLSTLSPDSRPNLAPYSYFNLIHHDPPLFVIGFSSPTAHPKDSLRNLLSTREAVINIISEPFLEAANSTSVDAPWGISEWDVSGLTPVFDCEVVKAPRVKEAVFSVEVKIESVREWESRREGGEKTGVMVVLEGVRFWVRGDGIDEERSMVDPA
;
A
#
# COMPACT_ATOMS: atom_id res chain seq x y z
N MET A 1 -16.41 7.00 -15.58
CA MET A 1 -17.41 5.98 -15.25
C MET A 1 -17.52 5.91 -13.74
N PRO A 2 -18.72 6.05 -13.16
CA PRO A 2 -18.90 5.96 -11.72
C PRO A 2 -18.58 4.55 -11.23
N HIS A 3 -18.04 4.44 -10.02
CA HIS A 3 -17.87 3.14 -9.36
C HIS A 3 -19.24 2.47 -9.16
N PRO A 4 -19.36 1.15 -9.34
CA PRO A 4 -20.60 0.44 -9.02
C PRO A 4 -20.96 0.61 -7.54
N ASP A 5 -22.26 0.54 -7.23
CA ASP A 5 -22.78 0.64 -5.86
C ASP A 5 -22.12 -0.41 -4.95
N PHE A 6 -21.32 0.07 -3.99
CA PHE A 6 -20.51 -0.77 -3.11
C PHE A 6 -21.36 -1.78 -2.34
N GLN A 7 -22.56 -1.42 -1.88
CA GLN A 7 -23.39 -2.34 -1.12
C GLN A 7 -23.91 -3.49 -1.97
N LYS A 8 -24.27 -3.22 -3.24
CA LYS A 8 -24.67 -4.27 -4.18
C LYS A 8 -23.52 -5.20 -4.52
N VAL A 9 -22.33 -4.64 -4.75
CA VAL A 9 -21.12 -5.44 -5.01
C VAL A 9 -20.78 -6.29 -3.78
N GLN A 10 -20.82 -5.71 -2.58
CA GLN A 10 -20.52 -6.43 -1.34
C GLN A 10 -21.52 -7.56 -1.08
N ALA A 11 -22.81 -7.33 -1.28
CA ALA A 11 -23.84 -8.36 -1.11
C ALA A 11 -23.69 -9.55 -2.08
N SER A 12 -23.05 -9.34 -3.23
CA SER A 12 -22.79 -10.41 -4.20
C SER A 12 -21.57 -11.28 -3.89
N ARG A 13 -20.72 -10.87 -2.94
CA ARG A 13 -19.48 -11.58 -2.60
C ARG A 13 -19.76 -12.75 -1.64
N PRO A 14 -19.06 -13.89 -1.79
CA PRO A 14 -19.12 -14.97 -0.81
C PRO A 14 -18.65 -14.49 0.57
N ARG A 15 -19.17 -15.11 1.64
CA ARG A 15 -18.71 -14.81 3.00
C ARG A 15 -17.22 -15.15 3.16
N PRO A 16 -16.46 -14.39 3.96
CA PRO A 16 -15.08 -14.74 4.26
C PRO A 16 -15.05 -16.14 4.90
N SER A 17 -14.37 -17.09 4.24
CA SER A 17 -13.78 -18.22 4.95
C SER A 17 -12.46 -17.75 5.51
N ASN A 18 -12.11 -18.12 6.73
CA ASN A 18 -10.80 -17.84 7.30
C ASN A 18 -9.93 -19.11 7.15
N PRO A 19 -9.44 -19.44 5.93
CA PRO A 19 -8.62 -20.64 5.76
C PRO A 19 -7.31 -20.45 6.54
N PRO A 20 -6.83 -21.48 7.24
CA PRO A 20 -5.50 -21.41 7.84
C PRO A 20 -4.45 -21.18 6.75
N PHE A 21 -3.37 -20.46 7.08
CA PHE A 21 -2.21 -20.34 6.20
C PHE A 21 -1.76 -21.73 5.76
N THR A 22 -1.92 -22.03 4.48
CA THR A 22 -1.63 -23.35 3.92
C THR A 22 -0.37 -23.25 3.09
N PHE A 23 0.71 -23.85 3.56
CA PHE A 23 1.90 -24.04 2.75
C PHE A 23 1.59 -25.09 1.68
N THR A 24 1.59 -24.67 0.41
CA THR A 24 1.40 -25.55 -0.72
C THR A 24 2.73 -25.85 -1.39
N GLN A 25 2.83 -27.04 -2.00
CA GLN A 25 3.95 -27.32 -2.89
C GLN A 25 3.88 -26.38 -4.10
N THR A 26 5.05 -26.07 -4.67
CA THR A 26 5.13 -25.36 -5.95
C THR A 26 4.29 -26.07 -7.01
N THR A 27 3.70 -25.32 -7.94
CA THR A 27 2.80 -25.86 -8.98
C THR A 27 3.40 -26.99 -9.83
N ASN A 28 4.73 -27.04 -9.94
CA ASN A 28 5.46 -28.19 -10.49
C ASN A 28 6.69 -28.48 -9.62
N THR A 29 6.62 -29.53 -8.81
CA THR A 29 7.71 -29.96 -7.93
C THR A 29 8.91 -30.54 -8.66
N ASN A 30 8.75 -30.90 -9.94
CA ASN A 30 9.81 -31.45 -10.80
C ASN A 30 10.36 -30.41 -11.79
N TRP A 31 10.05 -29.12 -11.59
CA TRP A 31 10.61 -28.06 -12.42
C TRP A 31 12.14 -28.03 -12.30
N THR A 32 12.83 -27.87 -13.42
CA THR A 32 14.29 -27.80 -13.48
C THR A 32 14.74 -26.61 -14.31
N PHE A 33 15.98 -26.16 -14.13
CA PHE A 33 16.50 -25.02 -14.89
C PHE A 33 16.34 -25.24 -16.40
N GLY A 34 15.62 -24.33 -17.05
CA GLY A 34 15.35 -24.39 -18.49
C GLY A 34 14.05 -25.11 -18.89
N SER A 35 13.30 -25.72 -17.96
CA SER A 35 12.05 -26.43 -18.28
C SER A 35 10.86 -25.52 -18.66
N GLY A 36 11.08 -24.22 -18.81
CA GLY A 36 10.04 -23.27 -19.23
C GLY A 36 8.98 -23.04 -18.16
N ALA A 37 7.84 -22.47 -18.56
CA ALA A 37 6.75 -22.17 -17.62
C ALA A 37 6.03 -23.43 -17.15
N ASN A 38 5.50 -23.40 -15.92
CA ASN A 38 4.49 -24.38 -15.50
C ASN A 38 3.23 -24.20 -16.36
N THR A 39 2.57 -25.30 -16.70
CA THR A 39 1.39 -25.29 -17.58
C THR A 39 0.37 -24.27 -17.07
N THR A 40 0.11 -23.24 -17.88
CA THR A 40 -0.93 -22.26 -17.59
C THR A 40 -2.27 -22.99 -17.62
N SER A 41 -2.86 -23.24 -16.45
CA SER A 41 -4.10 -23.98 -16.31
C SER A 41 -5.29 -23.20 -16.88
N SER A 42 -5.49 -23.26 -18.20
CA SER A 42 -6.78 -22.99 -18.86
C SER A 42 -6.86 -23.41 -20.33
N SER A 43 -5.93 -24.24 -20.85
CA SER A 43 -6.09 -24.84 -22.18
C SER A 43 -5.94 -26.35 -22.12
N SER A 44 -7.06 -27.01 -21.81
CA SER A 44 -7.35 -28.36 -22.30
C SER A 44 -7.60 -28.29 -23.81
N SER A 45 -6.53 -28.06 -24.58
CA SER A 45 -6.40 -28.27 -26.02
C SER A 45 -5.12 -27.57 -26.45
N SER A 46 -4.46 -28.17 -27.44
CA SER A 46 -3.26 -27.72 -28.15
C SER A 46 -3.44 -26.38 -28.86
N GLN A 47 -3.78 -25.32 -28.12
CA GLN A 47 -3.75 -23.94 -28.58
C GLN A 47 -2.60 -23.23 -27.88
N GLU A 48 -1.68 -22.70 -28.67
CA GLU A 48 -0.68 -21.75 -28.20
C GLU A 48 -1.35 -20.64 -27.39
N PRO A 49 -0.70 -20.14 -26.32
CA PRO A 49 -1.25 -19.02 -25.58
C PRO A 49 -1.52 -17.84 -26.54
N PRO A 50 -2.61 -17.09 -26.34
CA PRO A 50 -2.94 -15.99 -27.22
C PRO A 50 -1.81 -14.96 -27.28
N ASN A 51 -1.65 -14.33 -28.44
CA ASN A 51 -0.62 -13.33 -28.65
C ASN A 51 -0.80 -12.13 -27.70
N HIS A 52 0.33 -11.55 -27.27
CA HIS A 52 0.32 -10.31 -26.52
C HIS A 52 -0.20 -9.15 -27.37
N ILE A 53 -0.90 -8.21 -26.73
CA ILE A 53 -1.34 -6.95 -27.34
C ILE A 53 -0.42 -5.84 -26.85
N SER A 54 0.20 -5.12 -27.80
CA SER A 54 0.99 -3.93 -27.48
C SER A 54 0.07 -2.75 -27.12
N ILE A 55 0.34 -2.09 -26.00
CA ILE A 55 -0.40 -0.91 -25.53
C ILE A 55 0.62 0.21 -25.31
N ASP A 56 0.55 1.28 -26.10
CA ASP A 56 1.35 2.48 -25.88
C ASP A 56 0.71 3.35 -24.79
N PRO A 57 1.37 3.56 -23.63
CA PRO A 57 0.85 4.42 -22.58
C PRO A 57 0.77 5.90 -22.98
N TYR A 58 1.43 6.30 -24.08
CA TYR A 58 1.49 7.67 -24.60
C TYR A 58 0.67 7.89 -25.87
N ASP A 59 -0.12 6.91 -26.32
CA ASP A 59 -1.05 7.08 -27.44
C ASP A 59 -1.93 8.35 -27.24
N PRO A 60 -2.02 9.27 -28.23
CA PRO A 60 -2.77 10.52 -28.09
C PRO A 60 -4.25 10.35 -27.73
N LEU A 61 -4.88 9.24 -28.12
CA LEU A 61 -6.29 8.93 -27.86
C LEU A 61 -6.51 8.24 -26.51
N ARG A 62 -5.42 7.86 -25.81
CA ARG A 62 -5.48 7.18 -24.52
C ARG A 62 -5.29 8.16 -23.36
N PRO A 63 -6.31 8.44 -22.53
CA PRO A 63 -6.10 9.27 -21.35
C PRO A 63 -5.31 8.56 -20.26
N ALA A 64 -4.59 9.32 -19.41
CA ALA A 64 -3.78 8.79 -18.31
C ALA A 64 -4.59 7.95 -17.30
N SER A 65 -5.89 8.22 -17.16
CA SER A 65 -6.80 7.44 -16.31
C SER A 65 -6.95 5.98 -16.75
N LEU A 66 -6.75 5.65 -18.03
CA LEU A 66 -6.71 4.26 -18.50
C LEU A 66 -5.39 3.57 -18.13
N ASN A 67 -4.28 4.30 -18.08
CA ASN A 67 -3.00 3.77 -17.56
C ASN A 67 -3.14 3.47 -16.07
N TYR A 68 -3.73 4.39 -15.30
CA TYR A 68 -4.03 4.16 -13.88
C TYR A 68 -4.82 2.85 -13.69
N LYS A 69 -5.96 2.69 -14.39
CA LYS A 69 -6.79 1.49 -14.28
C LYS A 69 -6.04 0.21 -14.63
N LEU A 70 -5.29 0.22 -15.74
CA LEU A 70 -4.53 -0.95 -16.20
C LEU A 70 -3.47 -1.35 -15.18
N LEU A 71 -2.70 -0.38 -14.65
CA LEU A 71 -1.63 -0.65 -13.70
C LEU A 71 -2.17 -1.18 -12.37
N ILE A 72 -3.23 -0.57 -11.81
CA ILE A 72 -3.79 -1.04 -10.54
C ILE A 72 -4.53 -2.39 -10.67
N SER A 73 -4.93 -2.79 -11.87
CA SER A 73 -5.51 -4.12 -12.11
C SER A 73 -4.45 -5.19 -12.39
N ALA A 74 -3.33 -4.82 -12.99
CA ALA A 74 -2.27 -5.76 -13.37
C ALA A 74 -1.27 -6.04 -12.24
N ILE A 75 -1.02 -5.05 -11.37
CA ILE A 75 -0.06 -5.14 -10.27
C ILE A 75 -0.87 -5.41 -8.99
N THR A 76 -1.12 -6.69 -8.72
CA THR A 76 -1.89 -7.16 -7.55
C THR A 76 -1.39 -8.53 -7.07
N PRO A 77 -1.46 -8.83 -5.76
CA PRO A 77 -1.84 -7.94 -4.66
C PRO A 77 -0.79 -6.85 -4.43
N ARG A 78 -1.22 -5.69 -3.88
CA ARG A 78 -0.31 -4.61 -3.46
C ARG A 78 -0.33 -4.52 -1.94
N PRO A 79 0.83 -4.48 -1.27
CA PRO A 79 0.86 -4.17 0.14
C PRO A 79 0.37 -2.72 0.35
N ILE A 80 -0.20 -2.46 1.52
CA ILE A 80 -0.76 -1.15 1.87
C ILE A 80 -0.04 -0.63 3.11
N ALA A 81 0.53 0.57 3.00
CA ALA A 81 0.99 1.34 4.14
C ALA A 81 -0.19 2.15 4.69
N LEU A 82 -0.67 1.81 5.88
CA LEU A 82 -1.57 2.68 6.64
C LEU A 82 -0.69 3.71 7.37
N LEU A 83 -0.53 4.87 6.74
CA LEU A 83 0.45 5.88 7.11
C LEU A 83 -0.13 6.82 8.15
N SER A 84 0.46 6.80 9.34
CA SER A 84 0.18 7.74 10.43
C SER A 84 1.17 8.89 10.38
N THR A 85 0.66 10.12 10.42
CA THR A 85 1.46 11.35 10.44
C THR A 85 0.93 12.34 11.46
N LEU A 86 1.77 13.29 11.87
CA LEU A 86 1.35 14.47 12.63
C LEU A 86 1.55 15.72 11.79
N SER A 87 0.62 16.66 11.89
CA SER A 87 0.84 18.02 11.42
C SER A 87 1.89 18.75 12.29
N PRO A 88 2.43 19.89 11.83
CA PRO A 88 3.29 20.74 12.66
C PRO A 88 2.63 21.19 13.99
N ASP A 89 1.30 21.25 14.02
CA ASP A 89 0.50 21.58 15.21
C ASP A 89 0.12 20.34 16.03
N SER A 90 0.82 19.22 15.84
CA SER A 90 0.59 17.93 16.52
C SER A 90 -0.80 17.32 16.30
N ARG A 91 -1.47 17.63 15.19
CA ARG A 91 -2.75 16.99 14.84
C ARG A 91 -2.50 15.67 14.12
N PRO A 92 -3.08 14.55 14.57
CA PRO A 92 -2.89 13.25 13.93
C PRO A 92 -3.73 13.11 12.67
N ASN A 93 -3.19 12.35 11.71
CA ASN A 93 -3.79 12.01 10.42
C ASN A 93 -3.46 10.55 10.11
N LEU A 94 -4.40 9.83 9.49
CA LEU A 94 -4.21 8.42 9.12
C LEU A 94 -4.77 8.18 7.72
N ALA A 95 -3.97 7.64 6.80
CA ALA A 95 -4.46 7.34 5.45
C ALA A 95 -3.77 6.13 4.82
N PRO A 96 -4.45 5.37 3.94
CA PRO A 96 -3.89 4.17 3.32
C PRO A 96 -3.25 4.48 1.97
N TYR A 97 -2.05 3.93 1.74
CA TYR A 97 -1.29 4.08 0.49
C TYR A 97 -0.89 2.72 -0.08
N SER A 98 -1.39 2.39 -1.28
CA SER A 98 -1.06 1.13 -1.98
C SER A 98 0.07 1.26 -2.99
N TYR A 99 0.61 2.47 -3.21
CA TYR A 99 1.86 2.67 -3.95
C TYR A 99 3.04 2.51 -2.99
N PHE A 100 3.06 1.38 -2.28
CA PHE A 100 3.96 1.08 -1.18
C PHE A 100 4.76 -0.20 -1.49
N ASN A 101 6.04 -0.22 -1.12
CA ASN A 101 6.86 -1.44 -1.13
C ASN A 101 8.11 -1.33 -0.23
N LEU A 102 8.76 -2.46 0.04
CA LEU A 102 10.10 -2.56 0.62
C LEU A 102 11.16 -2.39 -0.49
N ILE A 103 12.21 -1.60 -0.21
CA ILE A 103 13.34 -1.37 -1.13
C ILE A 103 14.58 -2.15 -0.68
N HIS A 104 14.94 -2.07 0.60
CA HIS A 104 16.19 -2.59 1.13
C HIS A 104 16.03 -3.01 2.60
N HIS A 105 16.92 -3.88 3.10
CA HIS A 105 16.89 -4.36 4.50
C HIS A 105 18.02 -3.80 5.38
N ASP A 106 19.14 -3.34 4.80
CA ASP A 106 20.27 -2.73 5.55
C ASP A 106 20.91 -1.50 4.82
N PRO A 107 20.39 -0.27 5.02
CA PRO A 107 19.36 0.08 5.99
C PRO A 107 17.97 -0.37 5.54
N PRO A 108 16.99 -0.49 6.46
CA PRO A 108 15.60 -0.78 6.11
C PRO A 108 14.99 0.40 5.36
N LEU A 109 14.73 0.24 4.07
CA LEU A 109 14.19 1.29 3.21
C LEU A 109 12.83 0.90 2.63
N PHE A 110 11.90 1.85 2.65
CA PHE A 110 10.55 1.72 2.12
C PHE A 110 10.26 2.85 1.13
N VAL A 111 9.34 2.61 0.19
CA VAL A 111 8.87 3.63 -0.75
C VAL A 111 7.37 3.86 -0.59
N ILE A 112 6.95 5.12 -0.64
CA ILE A 112 5.54 5.50 -0.79
C ILE A 112 5.41 6.50 -1.95
N GLY A 113 4.51 6.18 -2.88
CA GLY A 113 4.09 7.06 -3.96
C GLY A 113 2.82 7.83 -3.61
N PHE A 114 2.84 9.14 -3.89
CA PHE A 114 1.70 10.04 -3.76
C PHE A 114 1.28 10.55 -5.14
N SER A 115 0.03 10.31 -5.53
CA SER A 115 -0.58 10.84 -6.76
C SER A 115 -1.09 12.27 -6.58
N SER A 116 -0.30 13.12 -5.94
CA SER A 116 -0.55 14.55 -5.73
C SER A 116 0.79 15.29 -5.73
N PRO A 117 0.91 16.44 -6.41
CA PRO A 117 2.16 17.21 -6.40
C PRO A 117 2.46 17.83 -5.03
N THR A 118 3.72 18.19 -4.78
CA THR A 118 4.08 18.90 -3.54
C THR A 118 3.51 20.32 -3.47
N ALA A 119 3.13 20.91 -4.60
CA ALA A 119 2.47 22.22 -4.66
C ALA A 119 1.05 22.20 -4.06
N HIS A 120 0.36 21.06 -4.17
CA HIS A 120 -0.98 20.84 -3.63
C HIS A 120 -1.04 19.46 -2.94
N PRO A 121 -0.30 19.30 -1.84
CA PRO A 121 -0.15 18.01 -1.19
C PRO A 121 -1.40 17.66 -0.40
N LYS A 122 -1.77 16.37 -0.41
CA LYS A 122 -2.69 15.83 0.60
C LYS A 122 -2.08 15.89 1.99
N ASP A 123 -2.92 15.71 3.01
CA ASP A 123 -2.56 15.94 4.40
C ASP A 123 -1.36 15.11 4.87
N SER A 124 -1.35 13.80 4.60
CA SER A 124 -0.19 12.95 4.95
C SER A 124 1.10 13.38 4.28
N LEU A 125 1.08 13.78 3.00
CA LEU A 125 2.27 14.25 2.29
C LEU A 125 2.76 15.58 2.87
N ARG A 126 1.85 16.52 3.14
CA ARG A 126 2.19 17.81 3.75
C ARG A 126 2.82 17.61 5.13
N ASN A 127 2.19 16.78 5.95
CA ASN A 127 2.65 16.44 7.29
C ASN A 127 4.04 15.81 7.21
N LEU A 128 4.20 14.76 6.40
CA LEU A 128 5.46 14.05 6.22
C LEU A 128 6.59 14.99 5.75
N LEU A 129 6.36 15.87 4.78
CA LEU A 129 7.36 16.84 4.33
C LEU A 129 7.73 17.87 5.41
N SER A 130 6.79 18.24 6.27
CA SER A 130 7.00 19.23 7.33
C SER A 130 7.68 18.66 8.58
N THR A 131 7.30 17.46 9.01
CA THR A 131 7.81 16.82 10.24
C THR A 131 8.98 15.88 9.96
N ARG A 132 9.12 15.42 8.71
CA ARG A 132 10.11 14.44 8.24
C ARG A 132 10.02 13.06 8.89
N GLU A 133 8.90 12.75 9.52
CA GLU A 133 8.68 11.50 10.23
C GLU A 133 7.24 11.01 10.11
N ALA A 134 7.05 9.70 10.22
CA ALA A 134 5.75 9.03 10.19
C ALA A 134 5.85 7.63 10.83
N VAL A 135 4.70 6.95 10.91
CA VAL A 135 4.63 5.52 11.22
C VAL A 135 3.90 4.80 10.09
N ILE A 136 4.51 3.74 9.55
CA ILE A 136 3.88 2.81 8.61
C ILE A 136 3.26 1.68 9.42
N ASN A 137 1.95 1.45 9.27
CA ASN A 137 1.25 0.33 9.90
C ASN A 137 0.80 -0.65 8.81
N ILE A 138 1.06 -1.94 9.00
CA ILE A 138 0.61 -2.99 8.07
C ILE A 138 -0.82 -3.38 8.42
N ILE A 139 -1.71 -3.34 7.42
CA ILE A 139 -3.11 -3.70 7.57
C ILE A 139 -3.26 -5.21 7.70
N SER A 140 -4.02 -5.67 8.71
CA SER A 140 -4.46 -7.05 8.85
C SER A 140 -6.00 -7.16 8.82
N GLU A 141 -6.51 -8.36 8.59
CA GLU A 141 -7.95 -8.61 8.41
C GLU A 141 -8.84 -8.07 9.54
N PRO A 142 -8.47 -8.18 10.84
CA PRO A 142 -9.33 -7.77 11.94
C PRO A 142 -9.77 -6.30 11.92
N PHE A 143 -9.02 -5.42 11.24
CA PHE A 143 -9.31 -3.99 11.18
C PHE A 143 -9.39 -3.45 9.75
N LEU A 144 -9.56 -4.33 8.76
CA LEU A 144 -9.58 -3.96 7.34
C LEU A 144 -10.63 -2.90 7.00
N GLU A 145 -11.86 -3.03 7.49
CA GLU A 145 -12.94 -2.08 7.20
C GLU A 145 -12.68 -0.71 7.84
N ALA A 146 -12.11 -0.69 9.05
CA ALA A 146 -11.71 0.54 9.74
C ALA A 146 -10.54 1.22 9.02
N ALA A 147 -9.54 0.45 8.57
CA ALA A 147 -8.47 0.99 7.75
C ALA A 147 -8.99 1.51 6.40
N ASN A 148 -9.93 0.81 5.77
CA ASN A 148 -10.52 1.24 4.50
C ASN A 148 -11.29 2.56 4.64
N SER A 149 -11.99 2.80 5.76
CA SER A 149 -12.73 4.05 5.98
C SER A 149 -11.84 5.29 6.05
N THR A 150 -10.55 5.13 6.38
CA THR A 150 -9.54 6.22 6.31
C THR A 150 -9.24 6.70 4.88
N SER A 151 -9.75 6.02 3.86
CA SER A 151 -9.63 6.44 2.45
C SER A 151 -10.63 7.54 2.06
N VAL A 152 -11.53 7.94 2.97
CA VAL A 152 -12.53 8.97 2.70
C VAL A 152 -11.87 10.32 2.45
N ASP A 153 -12.46 11.14 1.58
CA ASP A 153 -12.04 12.53 1.39
C ASP A 153 -12.60 13.38 2.54
N ALA A 154 -11.99 13.22 3.73
CA ALA A 154 -12.41 13.90 4.94
C ALA A 154 -12.23 15.42 4.79
N PRO A 155 -13.18 16.25 5.26
CA PRO A 155 -12.99 17.69 5.30
C PRO A 155 -11.76 18.06 6.13
N TRP A 156 -11.09 19.15 5.72
CA TRP A 156 -9.93 19.69 6.42
C TRP A 156 -10.21 19.87 7.93
N GLY A 157 -9.38 19.24 8.75
CA GLY A 157 -9.46 19.33 10.22
C GLY A 157 -10.25 18.21 10.92
N ILE A 158 -10.87 17.30 10.17
CA ILE A 158 -11.40 16.04 10.72
C ILE A 158 -10.30 14.98 10.62
N SER A 159 -9.99 14.34 11.76
CA SER A 159 -8.99 13.28 11.82
C SER A 159 -9.60 11.96 11.35
N GLU A 160 -8.94 11.24 10.43
CA GLU A 160 -9.38 9.91 10.01
C GLU A 160 -9.31 8.86 11.14
N TRP A 161 -8.57 9.16 12.21
CA TRP A 161 -8.61 8.38 13.44
C TRP A 161 -10.02 8.31 14.03
N ASP A 162 -10.75 9.43 14.04
CA ASP A 162 -12.12 9.49 14.56
C ASP A 162 -13.09 8.74 13.64
N VAL A 163 -12.87 8.80 12.33
CA VAL A 163 -13.71 8.12 11.32
C VAL A 163 -13.52 6.61 11.34
N SER A 164 -12.29 6.15 11.58
CA SER A 164 -11.96 4.72 11.58
C SER A 164 -12.26 4.02 12.89
N GLY A 165 -12.23 4.75 14.00
CA GLY A 165 -12.32 4.15 15.34
C GLY A 165 -11.09 3.34 15.73
N LEU A 166 -9.99 3.45 14.98
CA LEU A 166 -8.70 2.85 15.32
C LEU A 166 -8.06 3.59 16.49
N THR A 167 -7.25 2.88 17.27
CA THR A 167 -6.68 3.44 18.50
C THR A 167 -5.27 3.96 18.27
N PRO A 168 -5.00 5.28 18.37
CA PRO A 168 -3.65 5.81 18.30
C PRO A 168 -2.87 5.50 19.58
N VAL A 169 -1.63 5.00 19.44
CA VAL A 169 -0.70 4.77 20.56
C VAL A 169 0.51 5.69 20.41
N PHE A 170 0.71 6.59 21.38
CA PHE A 170 1.78 7.58 21.41
C PHE A 170 2.97 7.11 22.28
N ASP A 171 3.49 5.93 21.98
CA ASP A 171 4.63 5.30 22.68
C ASP A 171 5.83 5.02 21.75
N CYS A 172 5.81 5.57 20.53
CA CYS A 172 6.94 5.51 19.60
C CYS A 172 8.20 6.12 20.24
N GLU A 173 9.36 5.49 19.99
CA GLU A 173 10.61 5.85 20.67
C GLU A 173 11.41 6.93 19.95
N VAL A 174 11.30 7.00 18.62
CA VAL A 174 12.13 7.85 17.75
C VAL A 174 11.33 8.94 17.06
N VAL A 175 10.08 8.65 16.69
CA VAL A 175 9.15 9.58 16.01
C VAL A 175 7.97 9.94 16.91
N LYS A 176 7.32 11.08 16.66
CA LYS A 176 6.18 11.53 17.48
C LYS A 176 4.83 10.99 17.00
N ALA A 177 4.73 10.59 15.73
CA ALA A 177 3.48 10.11 15.16
C ALA A 177 3.02 8.81 15.85
N PRO A 178 1.72 8.64 16.12
CA PRO A 178 1.23 7.45 16.81
C PRO A 178 1.24 6.23 15.88
N ARG A 179 1.47 5.06 16.46
CA ARG A 179 1.20 3.78 15.78
C ARG A 179 -0.25 3.34 16.00
N VAL A 180 -0.76 2.47 15.14
CA VAL A 180 -2.10 1.87 15.26
C VAL A 180 -2.02 0.70 16.24
N LYS A 181 -2.81 0.72 17.31
CA LYS A 181 -2.79 -0.34 18.33
C LYS A 181 -3.13 -1.72 17.76
N GLU A 182 -4.05 -1.75 16.81
CA GLU A 182 -4.60 -2.95 16.20
C GLU A 182 -3.61 -3.62 15.21
N ALA A 183 -2.62 -2.87 14.72
CA ALA A 183 -1.65 -3.38 13.75
C ALA A 183 -0.71 -4.40 14.38
N VAL A 184 -0.46 -5.51 13.66
CA VAL A 184 0.52 -6.52 14.06
C VAL A 184 1.94 -5.99 13.91
N PHE A 185 2.21 -5.28 12.81
CA PHE A 185 3.53 -4.74 12.48
C PHE A 185 3.44 -3.25 12.18
N SER A 186 4.28 -2.46 12.85
CA SER A 186 4.43 -1.02 12.60
C SER A 186 5.91 -0.62 12.53
N VAL A 187 6.20 0.39 11.73
CA VAL A 187 7.56 0.88 11.50
C VAL A 187 7.59 2.39 11.71
N GLU A 188 8.39 2.85 12.65
CA GLU A 188 8.75 4.26 12.75
C GLU A 188 9.72 4.60 11.61
N VAL A 189 9.44 5.67 10.87
CA VAL A 189 10.22 6.04 9.69
C VAL A 189 10.57 7.51 9.65
N LYS A 190 11.72 7.81 9.02
CA LYS A 190 12.13 9.17 8.66
C LYS A 190 12.34 9.30 7.16
N ILE A 191 12.16 10.51 6.62
CA ILE A 191 12.43 10.77 5.19
C ILE A 191 13.92 10.63 4.92
N GLU A 192 14.25 9.69 4.03
CA GLU A 192 15.57 9.57 3.40
C GLU A 192 15.64 10.54 2.20
N SER A 193 14.77 10.35 1.20
CA SER A 193 14.72 11.21 0.01
C SER A 193 13.31 11.45 -0.54
N VAL A 194 13.18 12.51 -1.33
CA VAL A 194 11.94 12.91 -1.99
C VAL A 194 12.24 13.22 -3.45
N ARG A 195 11.44 12.66 -4.35
CA ARG A 195 11.53 12.92 -5.79
C ARG A 195 10.16 13.21 -6.37
N GLU A 196 10.08 14.24 -7.20
CA GLU A 196 8.85 14.58 -7.92
C GLU A 196 8.92 14.14 -9.38
N TRP A 197 7.74 13.93 -9.97
CA TRP A 197 7.60 13.49 -11.35
C TRP A 197 6.73 14.44 -12.14
N GLU A 198 7.16 14.68 -13.38
CA GLU A 198 6.49 15.54 -14.33
C GLU A 198 5.67 14.73 -15.33
N SER A 199 4.49 15.25 -15.64
CA SER A 199 3.59 14.71 -16.66
C SER A 199 4.24 14.84 -18.03
N ARG A 200 4.34 13.71 -18.74
CA ARG A 200 4.76 13.71 -20.16
C ARG A 200 3.64 14.16 -21.10
N ARG A 201 2.41 14.30 -20.60
CA ARG A 201 1.23 14.72 -21.38
C ARG A 201 0.84 16.18 -21.13
N GLU A 202 0.98 16.65 -19.89
CA GLU A 202 0.54 17.98 -19.45
C GLU A 202 1.71 18.97 -19.37
N GLY A 203 2.61 18.95 -20.37
CA GLY A 203 3.62 20.00 -20.52
C GLY A 203 4.61 20.16 -19.34
N GLY A 204 4.89 19.09 -18.59
CA GLY A 204 5.86 19.13 -17.48
C GLY A 204 5.24 19.42 -16.11
N GLU A 205 3.92 19.51 -15.98
CA GLU A 205 3.28 19.67 -14.67
C GLU A 205 3.63 18.53 -13.72
N LYS A 206 3.92 18.86 -12.46
CA LYS A 206 4.20 17.84 -11.44
C LYS A 206 2.92 17.10 -11.11
N THR A 207 2.96 15.77 -11.19
CA THR A 207 1.76 14.92 -11.02
C THR A 207 1.88 13.91 -9.88
N GLY A 208 3.10 13.65 -9.41
CA GLY A 208 3.31 12.73 -8.30
C GLY A 208 4.64 12.91 -7.60
N VAL A 209 4.70 12.34 -6.41
CA VAL A 209 5.84 12.39 -5.50
C VAL A 209 6.17 10.97 -5.05
N MET A 210 7.46 10.62 -5.08
CA MET A 210 8.01 9.43 -4.48
C MET A 210 8.77 9.85 -3.23
N VAL A 211 8.46 9.22 -2.10
CA VAL A 211 9.19 9.41 -0.85
C VAL A 211 9.84 8.09 -0.48
N VAL A 212 11.15 8.12 -0.24
CA VAL A 212 11.90 7.01 0.36
C VAL A 212 12.01 7.26 1.85
N LEU A 213 11.74 6.22 2.63
CA LEU A 213 11.59 6.24 4.07
C LEU A 213 12.55 5.22 4.69
N GLU A 214 13.37 5.66 5.63
CA GLU A 214 14.24 4.78 6.41
C GLU A 214 13.53 4.34 7.69
N GLY A 215 13.46 3.03 7.91
CA GLY A 215 12.94 2.43 9.14
C GLY A 215 13.93 2.59 10.28
N VAL A 216 13.51 3.28 11.33
CA VAL A 216 14.35 3.59 12.51
C VAL A 216 13.96 2.78 13.75
N ARG A 217 12.74 2.23 13.80
CA ARG A 217 12.27 1.32 14.84
C ARG A 217 11.14 0.43 14.32
N PHE A 218 11.14 -0.84 14.73
CA PHE A 218 10.06 -1.79 14.44
C PHE A 218 9.26 -2.11 15.70
N TRP A 219 7.95 -2.25 15.52
CA TRP A 219 7.00 -2.68 16.53
C TRP A 219 6.28 -3.92 16.02
N VAL A 220 6.28 -4.97 16.82
CA VAL A 220 5.56 -6.21 16.51
C VAL A 220 4.70 -6.60 17.70
N ARG A 221 3.44 -6.98 17.45
CA ARG A 221 2.55 -7.51 18.48
C ARG A 221 3.12 -8.82 19.00
N GLY A 222 3.17 -8.99 20.32
CA GLY A 222 3.91 -10.09 20.95
C GLY A 222 3.39 -11.51 20.64
N ASP A 223 2.15 -11.62 20.17
CA ASP A 223 1.50 -12.85 19.71
C ASP A 223 1.73 -13.12 18.21
N GLY A 224 2.24 -12.15 17.45
CA GLY A 224 2.48 -12.24 16.01
C GLY A 224 3.96 -12.30 15.64
N ILE A 225 4.85 -12.60 16.60
CA ILE A 225 6.29 -12.70 16.38
C ILE A 225 6.84 -14.03 16.92
N ASP A 226 7.77 -14.63 16.19
CA ASP A 226 8.50 -15.81 16.65
C ASP A 226 9.48 -15.50 17.80
N GLU A 227 9.97 -16.56 18.47
CA GLU A 227 10.90 -16.42 19.60
C GLU A 227 12.22 -15.74 19.19
N GLU A 228 12.68 -15.98 17.96
CA GLU A 228 13.90 -15.41 17.40
C GLU A 228 13.75 -13.95 16.94
N ARG A 229 12.52 -13.42 16.92
CA ARG A 229 12.18 -12.08 16.43
C ARG A 229 12.58 -11.83 14.97
N SER A 230 12.45 -12.87 14.16
CA SER A 230 12.85 -12.91 12.75
C SER A 230 11.67 -13.03 11.80
N MET A 231 10.54 -13.57 12.28
CA MET A 231 9.36 -13.87 11.49
C MET A 231 8.11 -13.27 12.14
N VAL A 232 7.31 -12.60 11.33
CA VAL A 232 6.03 -12.01 11.74
C VAL A 232 4.90 -12.80 11.10
N ASP A 233 3.92 -13.21 11.91
CA ASP A 233 2.63 -13.70 11.42
C ASP A 233 1.65 -12.52 11.41
N PRO A 234 1.29 -11.99 10.22
CA PRO A 234 0.42 -10.82 10.12
C PRO A 234 -1.07 -11.12 10.32
N ALA A 235 -1.46 -12.39 10.54
CA ALA A 235 -2.85 -12.83 10.68
C ALA A 235 -3.52 -12.39 12.00
#